data_AF-A0A7L5ZIY6-F1
#
_entry.id   AF-A0A7L5ZIY6-F1
#
_cell.length_a   1.000
_cell.length_b   1.000
_cell.length_c   1.000
_cell.angle_alpha   90.00
_cell.angle_beta   90.00
_cell.angle_gamma   90.00
#
_symmetry.space_group_name_H-M   'P 1'
#
loop_
_entity.id
_entity.type
_entity.pdbx_description
1 polymer ?
#
loop_
_entity_poly.entity_id
_entity_poly.type
_entity_poly.pdbx_seq_one_letter_code
_entity_poly.pdbx_strand_id
1 'polypeptide(L)'
;MDFNAAEIVVLLLLAIVIFGPEKLPELARKTARVLNYVRGIANDARGQLRQELGPEFADLKLSDLNPGRCCPSTCWAPRWRPSCSRWPATCAG
;
A
#
# COMPACT_ATOMS: atom_id res chain seq x y z
N MET A 1 21.65 17.83 -1.37
CA MET A 1 20.75 17.31 -2.42
C MET A 1 19.41 17.98 -2.18
N ASP A 2 19.35 19.23 -2.62
CA ASP A 2 18.25 20.14 -2.32
C ASP A 2 17.14 19.89 -3.33
N PHE A 3 16.32 18.86 -3.08
CA PHE A 3 15.05 18.68 -3.81
C PHE A 3 14.10 19.78 -3.36
N ASN A 4 14.31 20.97 -3.91
CA ASN A 4 13.42 22.09 -3.73
C ASN A 4 12.09 21.77 -4.43
N ALA A 5 10.97 22.07 -3.79
CA ALA A 5 9.64 21.84 -4.35
C ALA A 5 9.47 22.49 -5.74
N ALA A 6 10.15 23.60 -6.03
CA ALA A 6 10.15 24.25 -7.33
C ALA A 6 10.81 23.39 -8.43
N GLU A 7 11.87 22.65 -8.15
CA GLU A 7 12.50 21.78 -9.15
C GLU A 7 11.57 20.63 -9.54
N ILE A 8 10.87 20.04 -8.57
CA ILE A 8 9.84 19.02 -8.83
C ILE A 8 8.70 19.61 -9.68
N VAL A 9 8.27 20.84 -9.41
CA VAL A 9 7.23 21.52 -10.20
C VAL A 9 7.70 21.75 -11.63
N VAL A 10 8.94 22.18 -11.84
CA VAL A 10 9.52 22.38 -13.19
C VAL A 10 9.58 21.06 -13.96
N LEU A 11 10.02 19.96 -13.32
CA LEU A 11 10.03 18.63 -13.94
C LEU A 11 8.63 18.14 -14.32
N LEU A 12 7.63 18.37 -13.45
CA LEU A 12 6.24 18.02 -13.73
C LEU A 12 5.68 18.81 -14.91
N LEU A 13 5.92 20.12 -14.94
CA LEU A 13 5.49 20.96 -16.06
C LEU A 13 6.15 20.51 -17.38
N LEU A 14 7.45 20.24 -17.38
CA LEU A 14 8.16 19.76 -18.56
C LEU A 14 7.59 18.42 -19.04
N ALA A 15 7.35 17.48 -18.12
CA ALA A 15 6.73 16.20 -18.44
C ALA A 15 5.33 16.39 -19.04
N ILE A 16 4.50 17.26 -18.47
CA ILE A 16 3.16 17.55 -18.98
C ILE A 16 3.22 18.19 -20.37
N VAL A 17 4.18 19.07 -20.64
CA VAL A 17 4.33 19.71 -21.96
C VAL A 17 4.78 18.72 -23.02
N ILE A 18 5.76 17.85 -22.70
CA ILE A 18 6.30 16.86 -23.65
C ILE A 18 5.28 15.76 -23.93
N PHE A 19 4.64 15.21 -22.90
CA PHE A 19 3.72 14.08 -23.03
C PHE A 19 2.26 14.50 -23.27
N GLY A 20 1.88 15.71 -22.87
CA GLY A 20 0.52 16.23 -22.87
C GLY A 20 -0.26 15.90 -21.58
N PRO A 21 -1.01 16.86 -20.99
CA PRO A 21 -1.76 16.65 -19.74
C PRO A 21 -2.88 15.61 -19.86
N GLU A 22 -3.37 15.35 -21.08
CA GLU A 22 -4.46 14.40 -21.30
C GLU A 22 -3.98 12.94 -21.41
N LYS A 23 -2.74 12.72 -21.87
CA LYS A 23 -2.20 11.36 -22.07
C LYS A 23 -1.86 10.69 -20.74
N LEU A 24 -1.33 11.45 -19.79
CA LEU A 24 -0.97 10.96 -18.45
C LEU A 24 -2.14 10.31 -17.68
N PRO A 25 -3.30 10.96 -17.47
CA PRO A 25 -4.42 10.36 -16.76
C PRO A 25 -5.07 9.23 -17.55
N GLU A 26 -5.09 9.31 -18.89
CA GLU A 26 -5.68 8.27 -19.72
C GLU A 26 -4.85 6.97 -19.66
N LEU A 27 -3.52 7.07 -19.75
CA LEU A 27 -2.62 5.93 -19.59
C LEU A 27 -2.69 5.35 -18.17
N ALA A 28 -2.70 6.21 -17.13
CA ALA A 28 -2.84 5.76 -15.75
C ALA A 28 -4.14 4.96 -15.53
N ARG A 29 -5.27 5.42 -16.09
CA ARG A 29 -6.55 4.71 -16.01
C ARG A 29 -6.53 3.36 -16.73
N LYS A 30 -5.91 3.29 -17.91
CA LYS A 30 -5.76 2.04 -18.67
C LYS A 30 -4.91 1.04 -17.90
N THR A 31 -3.75 1.46 -17.40
CA THR A 31 -2.85 0.62 -16.58
C THR A 31 -3.52 0.19 -15.28
N ALA A 32 -4.26 1.06 -14.60
CA ALA A 32 -4.98 0.70 -13.38
C ALA A 32 -6.03 -0.39 -13.63
N ARG A 33 -6.77 -0.30 -14.74
CA ARG A 33 -7.76 -1.33 -15.11
C ARG A 33 -7.09 -2.67 -15.40
N VAL A 34 -5.98 -2.66 -16.14
CA VAL A 34 -5.18 -3.87 -16.41
C VAL A 34 -4.62 -4.44 -15.12
N LEU A 35 -4.05 -3.62 -14.25
CA LEU A 35 -3.49 -4.06 -12.97
C LEU A 35 -4.55 -4.67 -12.06
N ASN A 36 -5.75 -4.09 -12.02
CA ASN A 36 -6.87 -4.64 -11.25
C ASN A 36 -7.36 -5.97 -11.83
N TYR A 37 -7.40 -6.10 -13.16
CA TYR A 37 -7.75 -7.35 -13.83
C TYR A 37 -6.72 -8.45 -13.56
N VAL A 38 -5.42 -8.13 -13.67
CA VAL A 38 -4.32 -9.05 -13.35
C VAL A 38 -4.34 -9.45 -11.87
N ARG A 39 -4.63 -8.50 -10.96
CA ARG A 39 -4.83 -8.80 -9.53
C ARG A 39 -6.02 -9.74 -9.31
N GLY A 40 -7.13 -9.56 -10.04
CA GLY A 40 -8.28 -10.46 -10.01
C GLY A 40 -7.89 -11.88 -10.39
N ILE A 41 -7.24 -12.06 -11.54
CA ILE A 41 -6.74 -13.37 -12.00
C ILE A 41 -5.76 -13.98 -10.98
N ALA A 42 -4.86 -13.18 -10.43
CA ALA A 42 -3.91 -13.66 -9.42
C ALA A 42 -4.60 -14.11 -8.13
N ASN A 43 -5.73 -13.49 -7.74
CA ASN A 43 -6.50 -13.90 -6.58
C ASN A 43 -7.34 -15.16 -6.88
N ASP A 44 -7.91 -15.28 -8.08
CA ASP A 44 -8.67 -16.46 -8.50
C ASP A 44 -7.76 -17.70 -8.61
N ALA A 45 -6.59 -17.56 -9.21
CA ALA A 45 -5.59 -18.62 -9.31
C ALA A 45 -5.10 -19.08 -7.93
N ARG A 46 -4.88 -18.13 -7.01
CA ARG A 46 -4.60 -18.44 -5.59
C ARG A 46 -5.75 -19.21 -4.95
N GLY A 47 -7.01 -18.88 -5.26
CA GLY A 47 -8.19 -19.56 -4.73
C GLY A 47 -8.27 -21.04 -5.13
N GLN A 48 -7.82 -21.39 -6.34
CA GLN A 48 -7.72 -22.79 -6.79
C GLN A 48 -6.53 -23.51 -6.16
N LEU A 49 -5.36 -22.86 -6.10
CA LEU A 49 -4.16 -23.42 -5.46
C LEU A 49 -4.36 -23.63 -3.95
N ARG A 50 -5.17 -22.79 -3.28
CA ARG A 50 -5.51 -22.94 -1.85
C ARG A 50 -6.36 -24.18 -1.57
N GLN A 51 -7.20 -24.58 -2.53
CA GLN A 51 -8.07 -25.76 -2.42
C GLN A 51 -7.30 -27.06 -2.65
N GLU A 52 -6.21 -27.02 -3.44
CA GLU A 52 -5.47 -28.23 -3.82
C GLU A 52 -4.09 -28.39 -3.14
N LEU A 53 -3.42 -27.30 -2.74
CA LEU A 53 -2.06 -27.33 -2.17
C LEU A 53 -1.97 -26.90 -0.69
N GLY A 54 -3.12 -26.72 -0.01
CA GLY A 54 -3.17 -26.47 1.43
C GLY A 54 -2.85 -25.03 1.86
N PRO A 55 -3.13 -24.69 3.15
CA PRO A 55 -3.11 -23.33 3.69
C PRO A 55 -1.75 -22.61 3.66
N GLU A 56 -0.65 -23.31 3.39
CA GLU A 56 0.73 -22.81 3.43
C GLU A 56 1.06 -21.71 2.40
N PHE A 57 0.32 -21.60 1.28
CA PHE A 57 0.62 -20.61 0.22
C PHE A 57 -0.19 -19.31 0.29
N ALA A 58 -1.16 -19.24 1.20
CA ALA A 58 -2.00 -18.06 1.32
C ALA A 58 -1.36 -16.92 2.10
N ASP A 59 -0.37 -17.24 2.94
CA ASP A 59 0.27 -16.31 3.86
C ASP A 59 1.47 -15.55 3.25
N LEU A 60 1.98 -15.97 2.08
CA LEU A 60 3.16 -15.36 1.41
C LEU A 60 2.91 -14.00 0.73
N LYS A 61 1.71 -13.42 0.81
CA LYS A 61 1.37 -12.16 0.11
C LYS A 61 0.73 -11.06 0.96
N LEU A 62 0.33 -11.33 2.21
CA LEU A 62 -0.30 -10.34 3.10
C LEU A 62 0.48 -10.07 4.38
N SER A 63 1.21 -11.06 4.93
CA SER A 63 1.93 -10.92 6.21
C SER A 63 3.27 -10.17 6.08
N ASP A 64 3.84 -10.10 4.87
CA ASP A 64 5.11 -9.40 4.59
C ASP A 64 4.95 -7.90 4.26
N LEU A 65 3.71 -7.41 4.08
CA LEU A 65 3.43 -6.03 3.66
C LEU A 65 2.58 -5.25 4.68
N ASN A 66 2.79 -5.47 5.98
CA ASN A 66 2.19 -4.62 7.02
C ASN A 66 3.17 -4.28 8.17
N PRO A 67 4.12 -3.34 7.95
CA PRO A 67 4.90 -2.74 9.02
C PRO A 67 4.09 -1.58 9.65
N GLY A 68 3.00 -1.90 10.34
CA GLY A 68 2.13 -0.87 10.91
C GLY A 68 1.44 -1.21 12.22
N ARG A 69 1.56 -2.44 12.73
CA ARG A 69 0.82 -2.87 13.94
C ARG A 69 1.68 -3.29 15.14
N CYS A 70 3.00 -3.24 15.05
CA CYS A 70 3.86 -3.25 16.22
C CYS A 70 4.27 -1.80 16.55
N CYS A 71 3.42 -1.13 17.33
CA CYS A 71 3.72 0.05 18.15
C CYS A 71 4.60 1.14 17.50
N PRO A 72 4.03 2.20 16.88
CA PRO A 72 4.83 3.39 16.61
C PRO A 72 5.28 4.00 17.95
N SER A 73 6.59 4.10 18.10
CA SER A 73 7.39 4.53 19.26
C SER A 73 7.19 6.00 19.66
N THR A 74 6.00 6.56 19.46
CA THR A 74 5.65 7.96 19.72
C THR A 74 4.32 8.06 20.46
N CYS A 75 4.23 7.42 21.63
CA CYS A 75 3.45 8.00 22.74
C CYS A 75 4.26 9.16 23.35
N TRP A 76 4.48 10.21 22.56
CA TRP A 76 4.97 11.51 23.02
C TRP A 76 3.81 12.50 22.87
N ALA A 77 2.81 12.38 23.75
CA ALA A 77 1.72 13.34 23.87
C ALA A 77 1.71 13.87 25.31
N PRO A 78 1.98 15.16 25.54
CA PRO A 78 1.88 15.74 26.85
C PRO A 78 0.40 15.88 27.21
N ARG A 79 0.08 15.59 28.48
CA ARG A 79 -1.17 15.95 29.18
C ARG A 79 -2.40 15.04 28.92
N TRP A 80 -2.60 14.11 29.87
CA TRP A 80 -3.90 13.59 30.34
C TRP A 80 -4.68 12.55 29.48
N ARG A 81 -4.51 11.24 29.78
CA ARG A 81 -5.60 10.21 29.78
C ARG A 81 -5.27 9.03 30.72
N PRO A 82 -6.16 8.63 31.67
CA PRO A 82 -5.86 7.63 32.70
C PRO A 82 -6.42 6.21 32.42
N SER A 83 -6.59 5.76 31.18
CA SER A 83 -7.10 4.40 30.93
C SER A 83 -6.36 3.68 29.82
N CYS A 84 -5.27 3.03 30.23
CA CYS A 84 -4.52 2.03 29.46
C CYS A 84 -4.47 0.70 30.25
N SER A 85 -5.60 0.28 30.85
CA SER A 85 -5.70 -0.96 31.63
C SER A 85 -6.56 -2.05 30.98
N ARG A 86 -6.90 -1.90 29.69
CA ARG A 86 -7.76 -2.85 28.98
C ARG A 86 -7.23 -3.12 27.56
N TRP A 87 -6.10 -3.80 27.48
CA TRP A 87 -5.66 -4.42 26.23
C TRP A 87 -5.78 -5.95 26.35
N PRO A 88 -6.56 -6.62 25.49
CA PRO A 88 -6.68 -8.07 25.47
C PRO A 88 -5.46 -8.72 24.79
N ALA A 89 -5.08 -9.89 25.29
CA ALA A 89 -3.90 -10.68 24.92
C ALA A 89 -3.96 -11.30 23.50
N THR A 90 -4.70 -10.74 22.54
CA THR A 90 -4.86 -11.30 21.20
C THR A 90 -3.79 -10.85 20.20
N CYS A 91 -2.64 -10.36 20.68
CA CYS A 91 -1.47 -10.10 19.85
C CYS A 91 -0.54 -11.32 19.84
N ALA A 92 -1.06 -12.46 19.38
CA ALA A 92 -0.29 -13.65 19.05
C ALA A 92 -1.09 -14.44 18.01
N GLY A 93 -0.77 -14.23 16.75
CA GLY A 93 -1.34 -14.91 15.59
C GLY A 93 -0.49 -14.56 14.39
#